data_AF-A0AAE5V687-F1
#
_entry.id   AF-A0AAE5V687-F1
#
_cell.length_a   1.000
_cell.length_b   1.000
_cell.length_c   1.000
_cell.angle_alpha   90.00
_cell.angle_beta   90.00
_cell.angle_gamma   90.00
#
_symmetry.space_group_name_H-M   'P 1'
#
loop_
_entity.id
_entity.type
_entity.pdbx_description
1 polymer ?
#
loop_
_entity_poly.entity_id
_entity_poly.type
_entity_poly.pdbx_seq_one_letter_code
_entity_poly.pdbx_strand_id
1 'polypeptide(L)'
;MPKKQSSKEKILTVRVSQAQYKKIQDLAYIRSMNVTEYIRQTAVGNRIKPTVIEYPKEQITMDDSNSKNNTNNLYKVIEHLEEDNEALKSDRDALRQRHDQLEDDIEQYKRENEIFHRLLEHFDSTAFMNFNTYRDDRPLKKEIKRLKEH
;
A
#
# COMPACT_ATOMS: atom_id res chain seq x y z
N MET A 1 51.37 39.25 -51.98
CA MET A 1 50.09 38.54 -52.17
C MET A 1 49.98 37.42 -51.14
N PRO A 2 48.98 37.42 -50.25
CA PRO A 2 48.80 36.34 -49.28
C PRO A 2 48.12 35.14 -49.96
N LYS A 3 48.67 33.93 -49.76
CA LYS A 3 48.15 32.68 -50.30
C LYS A 3 46.75 32.41 -49.73
N LYS A 4 45.74 32.27 -50.59
CA LYS A 4 44.41 31.72 -50.26
C LYS A 4 44.60 30.32 -49.66
N GLN A 5 44.41 30.17 -48.35
CA GLN A 5 44.26 28.86 -47.74
C GLN A 5 42.96 28.26 -48.27
N SER A 6 43.04 27.19 -49.08
CA SER A 6 41.87 26.42 -49.45
C SER A 6 41.33 25.74 -48.19
N SER A 7 40.19 26.19 -47.66
CA SER A 7 39.49 25.52 -46.58
C SER A 7 38.91 24.20 -47.10
N LYS A 8 39.73 23.15 -47.20
CA LYS A 8 39.23 21.80 -47.43
C LYS A 8 38.48 21.37 -46.17
N GLU A 9 37.18 21.12 -46.31
CA GLU A 9 36.35 20.59 -45.23
C GLU A 9 36.93 19.25 -44.76
N LYS A 10 37.13 19.10 -43.45
CA LYS A 10 37.64 17.87 -42.86
C LYS A 10 36.46 17.02 -42.42
N ILE A 11 36.31 15.85 -43.04
CA ILE A 11 35.27 14.87 -42.67
C ILE A 11 35.84 13.94 -41.59
N LEU A 12 35.07 13.75 -40.51
CA LEU A 12 35.36 12.77 -39.46
C LEU A 12 34.39 11.59 -39.58
N THR A 13 34.92 10.37 -39.61
CA THR A 13 34.11 9.14 -39.59
C THR A 13 34.45 8.35 -38.34
N VAL A 14 33.44 8.01 -37.54
CA VAL A 14 33.58 7.22 -36.31
C VAL A 14 32.77 5.94 -36.45
N ARG A 15 33.40 4.79 -36.19
CA ARG A 15 32.72 3.50 -36.13
C ARG A 15 32.30 3.23 -34.69
N VAL A 16 31.03 2.87 -34.51
CA VAL A 16 30.43 2.56 -33.20
C VAL A 16 29.58 1.29 -33.31
N SER A 17 29.38 0.59 -32.20
CA SER A 17 28.41 -0.51 -32.14
C SER A 17 26.97 0.02 -32.15
N GLN A 18 26.00 -0.83 -32.48
CA GLN A 18 24.59 -0.44 -32.47
C GLN A 18 24.11 0.08 -31.10
N ALA A 19 24.57 -0.56 -30.02
CA ALA A 19 24.24 -0.15 -28.66
C ALA A 19 24.84 1.22 -28.31
N GLN A 20 26.06 1.51 -28.78
CA GLN A 20 26.68 2.82 -28.58
C GLN A 20 25.97 3.90 -29.40
N TYR A 21 25.60 3.60 -30.65
CA TYR A 21 24.84 4.52 -31.48
C TYR A 21 23.51 4.92 -30.85
N LYS A 22 22.76 3.95 -30.30
CA LYS A 22 21.50 4.21 -29.59
C LYS A 22 21.70 5.15 -28.39
N LYS A 23 22.74 4.93 -27.59
CA LYS A 23 23.07 5.83 -26.47
C LYS A 23 23.36 7.27 -26.96
N ILE A 24 24.09 7.43 -28.05
CA ILE A 24 24.37 8.74 -28.64
C ILE A 24 23.07 9.40 -29.13
N GLN A 25 22.17 8.62 -29.73
CA GLN A 25 20.87 9.10 -30.18
C GLN A 25 20.01 9.60 -29.00
N ASP A 26 19.93 8.84 -27.92
CA ASP A 26 19.17 9.23 -26.72
C ASP A 26 19.75 10.51 -26.09
N LEU A 27 21.07 10.63 -26.01
CA LEU A 27 21.75 11.81 -25.48
C LEU A 27 21.54 13.05 -26.36
N ALA A 28 21.51 12.87 -27.69
CA ALA A 28 21.20 13.95 -28.63
C ALA A 28 19.73 14.39 -28.50
N TYR A 29 18.81 13.44 -28.32
CA TYR A 29 17.38 13.70 -28.11
C TYR A 29 17.11 14.53 -26.85
N ILE A 30 17.73 14.20 -25.70
CA ILE A 30 17.60 14.96 -24.45
C ILE A 30 18.07 16.42 -24.60
N ARG A 31 18.93 16.69 -25.59
CA ARG A 31 19.45 18.03 -25.88
C ARG A 31 18.75 18.72 -27.04
N SER A 32 17.69 18.11 -27.59
CA SER A 32 16.98 18.59 -28.77
C SER A 32 17.90 18.84 -29.98
N MET A 33 18.90 17.97 -30.17
CA MET A 33 19.90 18.07 -31.23
C MET A 33 19.92 16.82 -32.12
N ASN A 34 20.35 16.98 -33.38
CA ASN A 34 20.70 15.85 -34.24
C ASN A 34 21.98 15.17 -33.72
N VAL A 35 22.07 13.85 -33.88
CA VAL A 35 23.23 13.00 -33.55
C VAL A 35 24.55 13.60 -34.03
N THR A 36 24.62 14.08 -35.28
CA THR A 36 25.84 14.68 -35.84
C THR A 36 26.26 15.95 -35.11
N GLU A 37 25.28 16.82 -34.78
CA GLU A 37 25.54 18.07 -34.07
C GLU A 37 25.93 17.81 -32.61
N TYR A 38 25.31 16.82 -31.97
CA TYR A 38 25.69 16.37 -30.63
C TYR A 38 27.14 15.84 -30.60
N ILE A 39 27.54 15.01 -31.57
CA ILE A 39 28.91 14.51 -31.69
C ILE A 39 29.88 15.67 -31.94
N ARG A 40 29.53 16.62 -32.81
CA ARG A 40 30.35 17.80 -33.11
C ARG A 40 30.58 18.65 -31.85
N GLN A 41 29.52 18.96 -31.10
CA GLN A 41 29.63 19.78 -29.89
C GLN A 41 30.42 19.10 -28.77
N THR A 42 30.21 17.79 -28.57
CA THR A 42 30.96 17.01 -27.57
C THR A 42 32.44 16.88 -27.94
N ALA A 43 32.77 16.65 -29.22
CA ALA A 43 34.14 16.51 -29.71
C ALA A 43 34.94 17.82 -29.67
N VAL A 44 34.28 18.98 -29.82
CA VAL A 44 34.91 20.32 -29.75
C VAL A 44 35.34 20.68 -28.32
N GLY A 45 35.03 19.86 -27.31
CA GLY A 45 35.65 19.98 -25.98
C GLY A 45 35.07 21.10 -25.12
N ASN A 46 33.83 21.53 -25.38
CA ASN A 46 33.14 22.42 -24.45
C ASN A 46 32.45 21.59 -23.37
N ARG A 47 32.95 21.74 -22.14
CA ARG A 47 32.21 21.57 -20.89
C ARG A 47 30.77 22.05 -21.13
N ILE A 48 29.86 21.12 -21.35
CA ILE A 48 28.45 21.44 -21.37
C ILE A 48 28.19 21.94 -19.96
N LYS A 49 28.00 23.26 -19.80
CA LYS A 49 27.49 23.80 -18.54
C LYS A 49 26.24 22.99 -18.21
N PRO A 50 25.98 22.62 -16.94
CA PRO A 50 24.72 21.98 -16.60
C PRO A 50 23.60 22.92 -17.05
N THR A 51 22.96 22.59 -18.17
CA THR A 51 21.72 23.25 -18.57
C THR A 51 20.71 22.77 -17.55
N VAL A 52 20.29 23.66 -16.65
CA VAL A 52 19.12 23.43 -15.82
C VAL A 52 17.97 23.22 -16.80
N ILE A 53 17.48 21.99 -16.89
CA ILE A 53 16.28 21.67 -17.66
C ILE A 53 15.12 22.17 -16.78
N GLU A 54 14.70 23.41 -16.97
CA GLU A 54 13.34 23.79 -16.57
C GLU A 54 12.40 23.07 -17.53
N TYR A 55 11.75 22.03 -17.03
CA TYR A 55 10.66 21.38 -17.74
C TYR A 55 9.54 22.42 -17.92
N PRO A 56 9.21 22.84 -19.16
CA PRO A 56 8.03 23.65 -19.38
C PRO A 56 6.82 22.85 -18.89
N LYS A 57 6.02 23.42 -17.99
CA LYS A 57 4.80 22.79 -17.45
C LYS A 57 3.71 22.60 -18.51
N GLU A 58 3.96 22.95 -19.76
CA GLU A 58 2.96 22.91 -20.80
C GLU A 58 3.51 22.11 -21.99
N GLN A 59 2.75 21.05 -22.31
CA GLN A 59 2.86 20.15 -23.47
C GLN A 59 3.73 18.89 -23.29
N ILE A 60 3.32 18.03 -22.35
CA ILE A 60 3.45 16.58 -22.55
C ILE A 60 2.34 16.14 -23.51
N THR A 61 2.51 16.42 -24.79
CA THR A 61 1.88 15.62 -25.85
C THR A 61 2.97 15.05 -26.72
N MET A 62 3.85 14.27 -26.08
CA MET A 62 4.43 13.13 -26.77
C MET A 62 3.29 12.13 -26.94
N ASP A 63 2.94 11.85 -28.20
CA ASP A 63 2.18 10.67 -28.57
C ASP A 63 3.05 9.45 -28.27
N ASP A 64 3.10 9.10 -27.00
CA ASP A 64 3.57 7.82 -26.51
C ASP A 64 2.32 7.15 -25.94
N SER A 65 1.53 6.57 -26.85
CA SER A 65 0.27 5.89 -26.54
C SER A 65 0.42 4.79 -25.46
N ASN A 66 1.64 4.40 -25.11
CA ASN A 66 1.95 3.48 -24.02
C ASN A 66 2.11 4.17 -22.64
N SER A 67 2.51 5.45 -22.58
CA SER A 67 2.74 6.17 -21.31
C SER A 67 1.45 6.73 -20.70
N LYS A 68 0.48 7.18 -21.50
CA LYS A 68 -0.83 7.66 -20.99
C LYS A 68 -1.67 6.52 -20.41
N ASN A 69 -1.58 5.34 -21.00
CA ASN A 69 -2.24 4.13 -20.48
C ASN A 69 -1.66 3.71 -19.12
N ASN A 70 -0.34 3.81 -18.93
CA ASN A 70 0.30 3.47 -17.66
C ASN A 70 -0.08 4.43 -16.53
N THR A 71 -0.15 5.74 -16.80
CA THR A 71 -0.56 6.73 -15.78
C THR A 71 -2.03 6.57 -15.40
N ASN A 72 -2.92 6.36 -16.37
CA ASN A 72 -4.34 6.12 -16.12
C ASN A 72 -4.59 4.79 -15.39
N ASN A 73 -3.78 3.76 -15.67
CA ASN A 73 -3.83 2.48 -14.96
C ASN A 73 -3.35 2.64 -13.51
N LEU A 74 -2.27 3.40 -13.29
CA LEU A 74 -1.77 3.67 -11.94
C LEU A 74 -2.79 4.42 -11.07
N TYR A 75 -3.45 5.45 -11.60
CA TYR A 75 -4.49 6.17 -10.86
C TYR A 75 -5.68 5.26 -10.47
N LYS A 76 -6.13 4.40 -11.39
CA LYS A 76 -7.20 3.42 -11.10
C LYS A 76 -6.79 2.39 -10.05
N VAL A 77 -5.54 1.92 -10.10
CA VAL A 77 -5.00 1.01 -9.08
C VAL A 77 -4.93 1.68 -7.72
N ILE A 78 -4.52 2.95 -7.66
CA ILE A 78 -4.49 3.71 -6.40
C ILE A 78 -5.91 3.89 -5.84
N GLU A 79 -6.88 4.26 -6.67
CA GLU A 79 -8.29 4.40 -6.27
C GLU A 79 -8.85 3.08 -5.70
N HIS A 80 -8.66 1.96 -6.39
CA HIS A 80 -9.08 0.66 -5.88
C HIS A 80 -8.37 0.26 -4.59
N LEU A 81 -7.07 0.56 -4.45
CA LEU A 81 -6.35 0.31 -3.19
C LEU A 81 -6.87 1.17 -2.04
N GLU A 82 -7.29 2.40 -2.30
CA GLU A 82 -7.92 3.26 -1.30
C GLU A 82 -9.28 2.71 -0.88
N GLU A 83 -10.11 2.31 -1.85
CA GLU A 83 -11.41 1.65 -1.61
C GLU A 83 -11.25 0.37 -0.77
N ASP A 84 -10.35 -0.52 -1.17
CA ASP A 84 -10.06 -1.77 -0.45
C ASP A 84 -9.55 -1.49 0.97
N ASN A 85 -8.71 -0.48 1.15
CA ASN A 85 -8.22 -0.11 2.48
C ASN A 85 -9.33 0.41 3.39
N GLU A 86 -10.28 1.19 2.87
CA GLU A 86 -11.43 1.65 3.65
C GLU A 86 -12.39 0.49 3.99
N ALA A 87 -12.64 -0.41 3.03
CA ALA A 87 -13.41 -1.63 3.28
C ALA A 87 -12.76 -2.50 4.38
N LEU A 88 -11.44 -2.73 4.30
CA LEU A 88 -10.70 -3.49 5.30
C LEU A 88 -10.70 -2.84 6.68
N LYS A 89 -10.65 -1.50 6.77
CA LYS A 89 -10.79 -0.80 8.06
C LYS A 89 -12.17 -1.02 8.66
N SER A 90 -13.22 -0.89 7.86
CA SER A 90 -14.60 -1.15 8.29
C SER A 90 -14.75 -2.59 8.80
N ASP A 91 -14.26 -3.57 8.04
CA ASP A 91 -14.33 -4.99 8.44
C ASP A 91 -13.57 -5.27 9.73
N ARG A 92 -12.38 -4.67 9.88
CA ARG A 92 -11.59 -4.77 11.12
C ARG A 92 -12.37 -4.20 12.31
N ASP A 93 -13.00 -3.04 12.14
CA ASP A 93 -13.73 -2.38 13.22
C ASP A 93 -15.00 -3.16 13.60
N ALA A 94 -15.72 -3.72 12.61
CA ALA A 94 -16.84 -4.62 12.85
C ALA A 94 -16.41 -5.90 13.57
N LEU A 95 -15.27 -6.49 13.18
CA LEU A 95 -14.73 -7.67 13.84
C LEU A 95 -14.33 -7.39 15.29
N ARG A 96 -13.75 -6.21 15.54
CA ARG A 96 -13.42 -5.76 16.90
C ARG A 96 -14.66 -5.61 17.77
N GLN A 97 -15.71 -4.96 17.25
CA GLN A 97 -16.97 -4.83 17.99
C GLN A 97 -17.57 -6.21 18.32
N ARG A 98 -17.53 -7.14 17.36
CA ARG A 98 -18.00 -8.51 17.58
C ARG A 98 -17.15 -9.25 18.60
N HIS A 99 -15.83 -9.06 18.59
CA HIS A 99 -14.92 -9.63 19.58
C HIS A 99 -15.27 -9.13 20.99
N ASP A 100 -15.44 -7.82 21.16
CA ASP A 100 -15.75 -7.21 22.45
C ASP A 100 -17.09 -7.73 22.98
N GLN A 101 -18.12 -7.85 22.12
CA GLN A 101 -19.40 -8.45 22.50
C GLN A 101 -19.26 -9.91 22.94
N LEU A 102 -18.47 -10.72 22.23
CA LEU A 102 -18.25 -12.12 22.60
C LEU A 102 -17.49 -12.25 23.92
N GLU A 103 -16.59 -11.32 24.22
CA GLU A 103 -15.88 -11.28 25.49
C GLU A 103 -16.84 -11.00 26.66
N ASP A 104 -17.75 -10.03 26.48
CA ASP A 104 -18.83 -9.74 27.43
C ASP A 104 -19.76 -10.96 27.64
N ASP A 105 -20.16 -11.62 26.55
CA ASP A 105 -21.01 -12.82 26.59
C ASP A 105 -20.32 -13.97 27.34
N ILE A 106 -19.02 -14.20 27.09
CA ILE A 106 -18.22 -15.21 27.80
C ILE A 106 -18.14 -14.88 29.29
N GLU A 107 -17.91 -13.61 29.64
CA GLU A 107 -17.84 -13.19 31.03
C GLU A 107 -19.19 -13.37 31.73
N GLN A 108 -20.29 -13.07 31.04
CA GLN A 108 -21.63 -13.39 31.51
C GLN A 108 -21.77 -14.90 31.77
N TYR A 109 -21.52 -15.76 30.77
CA TYR A 109 -21.65 -17.21 30.95
C TYR A 109 -20.75 -17.77 32.05
N LYS A 110 -19.57 -17.19 32.29
CA LYS A 110 -18.74 -17.56 33.46
C LYS A 110 -19.45 -17.26 34.78
N ARG A 111 -20.05 -16.07 34.91
CA ARG A 111 -20.84 -15.71 36.11
C ARG A 111 -22.05 -16.64 36.29
N GLU A 112 -22.72 -17.00 35.19
CA GLU A 112 -23.85 -17.93 35.23
C GLU A 112 -23.40 -19.35 35.64
N ASN A 113 -22.29 -19.83 35.09
CA ASN A 113 -21.71 -21.12 35.47
C ASN A 113 -21.31 -21.18 36.94
N GLU A 114 -20.80 -20.09 37.51
CA GLU A 114 -20.46 -20.02 38.93
C GLU A 114 -21.69 -20.23 39.83
N ILE A 115 -22.85 -19.71 39.41
CA ILE A 115 -24.13 -19.93 40.11
C ILE A 115 -24.49 -21.43 40.09
N PHE A 116 -24.28 -22.12 38.97
CA PHE A 116 -24.49 -23.56 38.89
C PHE A 116 -23.47 -24.36 39.70
N HIS A 117 -22.21 -23.95 39.76
CA HIS A 117 -21.21 -24.58 40.63
C HIS A 117 -21.61 -24.48 42.10
N ARG A 118 -22.06 -23.32 42.55
CA ARG A 118 -22.60 -23.13 43.91
C ARG A 118 -23.85 -23.97 44.17
N LEU A 119 -24.72 -24.12 43.17
CA LEU A 119 -25.87 -25.03 43.29
C LEU A 119 -25.42 -26.49 43.47
N LEU A 120 -24.37 -26.92 42.77
CA LEU A 120 -23.81 -28.26 42.88
C LEU A 120 -23.20 -28.55 44.26
N GLU A 121 -22.75 -27.54 45.01
CA GLU A 121 -22.27 -27.71 46.40
C GLU A 121 -23.38 -28.24 47.34
N HIS A 122 -24.64 -28.09 46.97
CA HIS A 122 -25.76 -28.65 47.72
C HIS A 122 -26.08 -30.10 47.33
N PHE A 123 -25.36 -30.72 46.39
CA PHE A 123 -25.51 -32.12 46.06
C PHE A 123 -24.45 -32.96 46.74
N ASP A 124 -24.83 -34.14 47.22
CA ASP A 124 -23.90 -35.12 47.72
C ASP A 124 -23.26 -35.94 46.59
N SER A 125 -22.30 -36.81 46.95
CA SER A 125 -21.63 -37.71 46.00
C SER A 125 -22.57 -38.72 45.33
N THR A 126 -23.78 -38.90 45.84
CA THR A 126 -24.83 -39.75 45.27
C THR A 126 -25.81 -38.97 44.39
N ALA A 127 -25.52 -37.69 44.10
CA ALA A 127 -26.35 -36.78 43.33
C ALA A 127 -27.74 -36.49 43.96
N PHE A 128 -27.87 -36.65 45.28
CA PHE A 128 -29.04 -36.18 46.01
C PHE A 128 -28.80 -34.78 46.57
N MET A 129 -29.81 -33.92 46.42
CA MET A 129 -29.76 -32.55 46.92
C MET A 129 -30.00 -32.52 48.43
N ASN A 130 -29.11 -31.87 49.17
CA ASN A 130 -29.29 -31.50 50.56
C ASN A 130 -30.25 -30.31 50.66
N PHE A 131 -31.53 -30.61 50.88
CA PHE A 131 -32.56 -29.59 51.02
C PHE A 131 -32.37 -28.68 52.24
N ASN A 132 -31.70 -29.12 53.30
CA ASN A 132 -31.49 -28.27 54.47
C ASN A 132 -30.55 -27.11 54.12
N THR A 133 -29.41 -27.41 53.50
CA THR A 133 -28.43 -26.38 53.10
C THR A 133 -28.96 -25.49 51.98
N TYR A 134 -29.60 -26.09 50.97
CA TYR A 134 -30.19 -25.32 49.87
C TYR A 134 -31.37 -24.46 50.33
N ARG A 135 -32.15 -24.91 51.33
CA ARG A 135 -33.28 -24.13 51.85
C ARG A 135 -32.85 -22.78 52.39
N ASP A 136 -31.70 -22.72 53.05
CA ASP A 136 -31.22 -21.53 53.74
C ASP A 136 -30.39 -20.59 52.86
N ASP A 137 -29.87 -21.05 51.72
CA ASP A 137 -29.14 -20.21 50.74
C ASP A 137 -30.10 -19.32 49.91
N ARG A 138 -30.57 -18.26 50.56
CA ARG A 138 -31.40 -17.21 49.93
C ARG A 138 -30.66 -16.44 48.82
N PRO A 139 -29.36 -16.08 48.97
CA PRO A 139 -28.60 -15.44 47.91
C PRO A 139 -28.59 -16.25 46.61
N LEU A 140 -28.25 -17.54 46.66
CA LEU A 140 -28.20 -18.42 45.50
C LEU A 140 -29.55 -18.50 44.78
N LYS A 141 -30.64 -18.63 45.54
CA LYS A 141 -32.00 -18.65 44.96
C LYS A 141 -32.35 -17.37 44.22
N LYS A 142 -31.91 -16.22 44.75
CA LYS A 142 -32.14 -14.91 44.11
C LYS A 142 -31.35 -14.80 42.82
N GLU A 143 -30.12 -15.30 42.80
CA GLU A 143 -29.27 -15.34 41.60
C GLU A 143 -29.85 -16.28 40.53
N ILE A 144 -30.23 -17.51 40.90
CA ILE A 144 -30.91 -18.44 40.00
C ILE A 144 -32.20 -17.84 39.44
N LYS A 145 -32.98 -17.15 40.27
CA LYS A 145 -34.21 -16.49 39.82
C LYS A 145 -33.91 -15.40 38.78
N ARG A 146 -32.86 -14.60 38.99
CA ARG A 146 -32.43 -13.56 38.05
C ARG A 146 -31.97 -14.13 36.72
N LEU A 147 -31.31 -15.29 36.71
CA LEU A 147 -30.95 -16.00 35.47
C LEU A 147 -32.17 -16.37 34.62
N LYS A 148 -33.30 -16.70 35.26
CA LYS A 148 -34.54 -17.06 34.56
C LYS A 148 -35.27 -15.84 33.95
N GLU A 149 -35.00 -14.65 34.45
CA GLU A 149 -35.68 -13.41 34.02
C GLU A 149 -35.01 -12.73 32.82
N HIS A 150 -33.83 -13.21 32.41
CA HIS A 150 -33.15 -12.88 31.15
C HIS A 150 -33.59 -13.81 30.03
#